data_AF-A0A955WGN9-F1
#
_entry.id   AF-A0A955WGN9-F1
#
_cell.length_a   1.000
_cell.length_b   1.000
_cell.length_c   1.000
_cell.angle_alpha   90.00
_cell.angle_beta   90.00
_cell.angle_gamma   90.00
#
_symmetry.space_group_name_H-M   'P 1'
#
loop_
_entity.id
_entity.type
_entity.pdbx_description
1 polymer ?
#
loop_
_entity_poly.entity_id
_entity_poly.type
_entity_poly.pdbx_seq_one_letter_code
_entity_poly.pdbx_strand_id
1 'polypeptide(L)'
;MRVDRLLLLGAVAALTVGCQQDSGGNEPVPDAAVIDRGLADAERLDAAPMPDEGPMLDEGSPADAMSDGPIADAEADGAPPPPDMGGPRVVESCEQACAVYAECDRLDLFGDEAACLDRCARVTRTGVAVAQGWWDCLAVEQCNLVHLCPIPRLMPLTCDEICGALDDCDTGLPFNDCPATCAAGARAFQDCGEALFGGCDAEGFVDCLGHDVYPACADYCPRGAGCNVIRPEGCLAECVGHITLGDPLAAAQQSRINQCVRLAGEDCQRVDECVQPFSFEPPGVVAEAEFCRLYDACNFEFGDPCPGFYANAVRQGSETVACMVGIMRGACPDFSFDLEDLCSNAGGQVVAEACSRFCGAQMVCDVLDGAQAQCNLDCNSAFGDDPDLNERVGSQVLCAGSGTCPDLVDCLANASPEGQCERYCGRLDECGALPPNCQADCDAAWPRDRFAAVRQCVADAAD
;
A
#
# COMPACT_ATOMS: atom_id res chain seq x y z
N MET A 1 59.22 -4.34 -9.05
CA MET A 1 59.33 -5.65 -9.73
C MET A 1 57.92 -6.09 -10.05
N ARG A 2 57.65 -6.29 -11.34
CA ARG A 2 56.37 -6.73 -11.89
C ARG A 2 56.23 -8.24 -11.63
N VAL A 3 55.06 -8.69 -11.20
CA VAL A 3 54.64 -10.09 -11.35
C VAL A 3 53.20 -10.09 -11.85
N ASP A 4 53.01 -10.88 -12.90
CA ASP A 4 51.94 -10.85 -13.88
C ASP A 4 50.57 -11.34 -13.37
N ARG A 5 49.52 -10.73 -13.95
CA ARG A 5 48.14 -11.22 -13.96
C ARG A 5 48.03 -12.37 -14.97
N LEU A 6 47.61 -13.54 -14.50
CA LEU A 6 47.24 -14.68 -15.35
C LEU A 6 45.71 -14.81 -15.39
N LEU A 7 45.16 -14.53 -16.56
CA LEU A 7 43.78 -14.80 -16.97
C LEU A 7 43.56 -16.31 -17.09
N LEU A 8 42.52 -16.83 -16.43
CA LEU A 8 42.01 -18.19 -16.63
C LEU A 8 40.57 -18.09 -17.15
N LEU A 9 40.43 -18.28 -18.46
CA LEU A 9 39.19 -18.54 -19.18
C LEU A 9 38.81 -20.02 -18.95
N GLY A 10 37.76 -20.26 -18.18
CA GLY A 10 37.15 -21.58 -18.02
C GLY A 10 35.90 -21.69 -18.91
N ALA A 11 35.95 -22.60 -19.88
CA ALA A 11 34.86 -22.91 -20.79
C ALA A 11 33.72 -23.65 -20.06
N VAL A 12 32.48 -23.17 -20.22
CA VAL A 12 31.26 -23.87 -19.80
C VAL A 12 30.79 -24.74 -20.95
N ALA A 13 30.86 -26.06 -20.76
CA ALA A 13 30.28 -27.05 -21.65
C ALA A 13 28.80 -27.24 -21.31
N ALA A 14 27.92 -26.94 -22.26
CA ALA A 14 26.50 -27.24 -22.19
C ALA A 14 26.25 -28.75 -22.37
N LEU A 15 25.67 -29.38 -21.37
CA LEU A 15 25.07 -30.71 -21.46
C LEU A 15 23.56 -30.55 -21.40
N THR A 16 22.92 -30.60 -22.56
CA THR A 16 21.48 -30.76 -22.72
C THR A 16 21.13 -32.24 -22.53
N VAL A 17 20.50 -32.59 -21.41
CA VAL A 17 19.82 -33.88 -21.23
C VAL A 17 18.33 -33.63 -21.48
N GLY A 18 17.85 -34.09 -22.64
CA GLY A 18 16.43 -34.12 -22.95
C GLY A 18 15.78 -35.32 -22.27
N CYS A 19 14.80 -35.08 -21.39
CA CYS A 19 13.87 -36.11 -20.95
C CYS A 19 12.59 -36.01 -21.79
N GLN A 20 12.24 -37.16 -22.31
CA GLN A 20 11.16 -37.49 -23.23
C GLN A 20 9.84 -37.53 -22.44
N GLN A 21 8.86 -36.73 -22.85
CA GLN A 21 7.54 -36.65 -22.22
C GLN A 21 6.59 -37.58 -22.97
N ASP A 22 6.22 -38.70 -22.34
CA ASP A 22 5.21 -39.63 -22.85
C ASP A 22 3.81 -39.19 -22.39
N SER A 23 2.86 -39.38 -23.29
CA SER A 23 1.48 -38.89 -23.20
C SER A 23 0.55 -39.90 -22.52
N GLY A 24 -0.45 -39.39 -21.79
CA GLY A 24 -1.77 -40.03 -21.71
C GLY A 24 -2.38 -40.18 -20.33
N GLY A 25 -3.59 -39.63 -20.14
CA GLY A 25 -4.48 -40.00 -19.03
C GLY A 25 -5.51 -38.95 -18.66
N ASN A 26 -6.57 -38.81 -19.46
CA ASN A 26 -7.81 -38.12 -19.10
C ASN A 26 -8.54 -38.88 -17.98
N GLU A 27 -8.97 -38.18 -16.92
CA GLU A 27 -10.29 -38.33 -16.30
C GLU A 27 -10.61 -37.09 -15.42
N PRO A 28 -11.88 -36.63 -15.35
CA PRO A 28 -12.25 -35.36 -14.72
C PRO A 28 -12.57 -35.54 -13.22
N VAL A 29 -11.95 -34.71 -12.38
CA VAL A 29 -12.32 -34.52 -10.96
C VAL A 29 -13.14 -33.23 -10.85
N PRO A 30 -14.28 -33.21 -10.12
CA PRO A 30 -15.14 -32.04 -10.03
C PRO A 30 -14.67 -31.04 -8.96
N ASP A 31 -14.74 -29.76 -9.32
CA ASP A 31 -14.88 -28.54 -8.52
C ASP A 31 -14.34 -28.53 -7.08
N ALA A 32 -13.07 -28.13 -6.95
CA ALA A 32 -12.57 -27.38 -5.80
C ALA A 32 -12.04 -26.04 -6.32
N ALA A 33 -12.65 -24.93 -5.87
CA ALA A 33 -12.26 -23.58 -6.21
C ALA A 33 -10.86 -23.27 -5.64
N VAL A 34 -9.84 -23.52 -6.47
CA VAL A 34 -8.48 -23.02 -6.25
C VAL A 34 -8.46 -21.55 -6.68
N ILE A 35 -8.30 -20.66 -5.70
CA ILE A 35 -7.92 -19.26 -5.95
C ILE A 35 -6.45 -19.28 -6.34
N ASP A 36 -6.17 -19.37 -7.64
CA ASP A 36 -4.82 -19.26 -8.19
C ASP A 36 -4.60 -17.85 -8.76
N ARG A 37 -3.73 -17.11 -8.05
CA ARG A 37 -2.72 -16.15 -8.51
C ARG A 37 -3.04 -15.29 -9.74
N GLY A 38 -3.42 -14.05 -9.48
CA GLY A 38 -3.28 -12.93 -10.43
C GLY A 38 -2.05 -12.07 -10.09
N LEU A 39 -0.88 -12.44 -10.62
CA LEU A 39 0.27 -11.54 -10.74
C LEU A 39 1.13 -11.94 -11.96
N ALA A 40 0.69 -11.53 -13.15
CA ALA A 40 1.51 -11.26 -14.36
C ALA A 40 0.58 -10.86 -15.53
N ASP A 41 1.06 -9.94 -16.36
CA ASP A 41 0.55 -9.54 -17.69
C ASP A 41 -0.59 -8.51 -17.76
N ALA A 42 -0.28 -7.26 -17.38
CA ALA A 42 -0.97 -6.08 -17.88
C ALA A 42 -0.29 -5.58 -19.18
N GLU A 43 -0.51 -6.28 -20.30
CA GLU A 43 -0.29 -5.70 -21.63
C GLU A 43 -1.61 -5.61 -22.41
N ARG A 44 -2.06 -4.36 -22.60
CA ARG A 44 -2.57 -3.81 -23.86
C ARG A 44 -3.86 -4.44 -24.45
N LEU A 45 -5.02 -3.88 -24.08
CA LEU A 45 -6.25 -3.92 -24.88
C LEU A 45 -7.10 -2.65 -24.68
N ASP A 46 -6.83 -1.62 -25.48
CA ASP A 46 -7.77 -0.50 -25.73
C ASP A 46 -8.01 -0.40 -27.24
N ALA A 47 -9.10 -1.01 -27.73
CA ALA A 47 -9.82 -0.54 -28.91
C ALA A 47 -11.19 -1.21 -29.00
N ALA A 48 -12.24 -0.55 -28.50
CA ALA A 48 -13.59 -0.75 -29.01
C ALA A 48 -14.36 0.58 -29.01
N PRO A 49 -15.02 0.94 -30.12
CA PRO A 49 -15.64 2.24 -30.32
C PRO A 49 -17.02 2.32 -29.66
N MET A 50 -17.36 3.49 -29.12
CA MET A 50 -18.72 3.80 -28.65
C MET A 50 -19.71 3.86 -29.83
N PRO A 51 -20.95 3.38 -29.65
CA PRO A 51 -21.98 3.53 -30.65
C PRO A 51 -22.55 4.95 -30.64
N ASP A 52 -22.65 5.46 -31.85
CA ASP A 52 -23.42 6.61 -32.31
C ASP A 52 -24.92 6.35 -32.13
N GLU A 53 -25.72 7.42 -32.29
CA GLU A 53 -27.17 7.49 -32.46
C GLU A 53 -28.02 7.93 -31.25
N GLY A 54 -28.60 9.14 -31.37
CA GLY A 54 -29.86 9.48 -30.72
C GLY A 54 -30.26 10.96 -30.88
N PRO A 55 -31.44 11.29 -31.46
CA PRO A 55 -31.65 12.56 -32.17
C PRO A 55 -32.23 13.69 -31.32
N MET A 56 -31.90 14.92 -31.75
CA MET A 56 -32.48 16.16 -31.25
C MET A 56 -33.95 16.31 -31.64
N LEU A 57 -34.80 16.49 -30.63
CA LEU A 57 -36.12 17.10 -30.75
C LEU A 57 -36.20 18.19 -29.69
N ASP A 58 -36.25 19.45 -30.11
CA ASP A 58 -36.94 20.47 -29.33
C ASP A 58 -37.76 21.36 -30.27
N GLU A 59 -39.07 21.29 -30.05
CA GLU A 59 -40.10 22.03 -30.74
C GLU A 59 -40.44 23.28 -29.92
N GLY A 60 -40.38 24.43 -30.58
CA GLY A 60 -41.39 25.46 -30.38
C GLY A 60 -41.07 26.60 -29.42
N SER A 61 -40.97 27.80 -29.99
CA SER A 61 -41.67 28.96 -29.41
C SER A 61 -42.08 29.96 -30.51
N PRO A 62 -43.30 30.53 -30.41
CA PRO A 62 -43.91 31.31 -31.47
C PRO A 62 -43.40 32.76 -31.51
N ALA A 63 -43.43 33.31 -32.71
CA ALA A 63 -43.19 34.71 -32.99
C ALA A 63 -44.37 35.58 -32.51
N ASP A 64 -44.10 36.49 -31.57
CA ASP A 64 -45.05 37.54 -31.19
C ASP A 64 -44.65 38.91 -31.78
N ALA A 65 -45.45 39.29 -32.77
CA ALA A 65 -46.03 40.60 -33.06
C ALA A 65 -45.24 41.89 -32.73
N MET A 66 -44.80 42.55 -33.80
CA MET A 66 -44.48 43.98 -33.82
C MET A 66 -45.71 44.83 -33.46
N SER A 67 -45.54 45.72 -32.49
CA SER A 67 -46.47 46.81 -32.19
C SER A 67 -45.78 48.14 -32.51
N ASP A 68 -46.14 48.71 -33.66
CA ASP A 68 -45.81 50.09 -34.05
C ASP A 68 -46.63 51.08 -33.19
N GLY A 69 -45.96 51.72 -32.24
CA GLY A 69 -46.48 52.88 -31.50
C GLY A 69 -45.86 54.18 -32.03
N PRO A 70 -46.63 55.27 -32.16
CA PRO A 70 -46.14 56.53 -32.73
C PRO A 70 -45.16 57.23 -31.78
N ILE A 71 -44.05 57.69 -32.35
CA ILE A 71 -43.04 58.54 -31.72
C ILE A 71 -43.70 59.89 -31.40
N ALA A 72 -43.82 60.19 -30.11
CA ALA A 72 -44.13 61.53 -29.62
C ALA A 72 -42.80 62.30 -29.49
N ASP A 73 -42.72 63.45 -30.18
CA ASP A 73 -41.67 64.44 -30.04
C ASP A 73 -41.64 64.95 -28.58
N ALA A 74 -40.69 64.41 -27.80
CA ALA A 74 -40.37 64.92 -26.47
C ALA A 74 -39.18 65.88 -26.59
N GLU A 75 -39.40 67.06 -26.02
CA GLU A 75 -38.55 68.23 -26.06
C GLU A 75 -37.14 67.97 -25.52
N ALA A 76 -36.18 68.63 -26.17
CA ALA A 76 -34.75 68.55 -25.87
C ALA A 76 -34.42 69.20 -24.52
N ASP A 77 -34.57 68.43 -23.44
CA ASP A 77 -33.93 68.72 -22.16
C ASP A 77 -32.52 68.12 -22.15
N GLY A 78 -31.56 68.95 -21.75
CA GLY A 78 -30.13 68.76 -21.94
C GLY A 78 -29.65 67.34 -21.65
N ALA A 79 -29.14 66.68 -22.70
CA ALA A 79 -28.41 65.44 -22.58
C ALA A 79 -27.36 65.61 -21.46
N PRO A 80 -27.35 64.77 -20.41
CA PRO A 80 -26.24 64.77 -19.47
C PRO A 80 -24.94 64.63 -20.28
N PRO A 81 -23.86 65.32 -19.87
CA PRO A 81 -22.57 65.14 -20.53
C PRO A 81 -22.32 63.63 -20.66
N PRO A 82 -21.81 63.16 -21.82
CA PRO A 82 -21.53 61.75 -21.99
C PRO A 82 -20.78 61.28 -20.74
N PRO A 83 -21.22 60.18 -20.10
CA PRO A 83 -20.56 59.68 -18.91
C PRO A 83 -19.07 59.65 -19.21
N ASP A 84 -18.29 60.26 -18.31
CA ASP A 84 -16.84 60.38 -18.45
C ASP A 84 -16.31 59.00 -18.83
N MET A 85 -15.96 58.84 -20.11
CA MET A 85 -15.48 57.59 -20.67
C MET A 85 -14.09 57.47 -20.10
N GLY A 86 -14.03 56.94 -18.86
CA GLY A 86 -12.82 56.83 -18.06
C GLY A 86 -11.69 56.41 -18.96
N GLY A 87 -10.64 57.24 -19.01
CA GLY A 87 -9.50 56.95 -19.86
C GLY A 87 -8.94 55.56 -19.58
N PRO A 88 -8.16 54.99 -20.51
CA PRO A 88 -7.56 53.67 -20.34
C PRO A 88 -6.89 53.57 -18.96
N ARG A 89 -7.28 52.57 -18.18
CA ARG A 89 -6.67 52.29 -16.87
C ARG A 89 -5.42 51.44 -17.10
N VAL A 90 -4.42 51.58 -16.24
CA VAL A 90 -3.19 50.79 -16.31
C VAL A 90 -3.35 49.57 -15.41
N VAL A 91 -3.22 48.37 -15.98
CA VAL A 91 -3.25 47.09 -15.27
C VAL A 91 -1.89 46.41 -15.46
N GLU A 92 -1.06 46.41 -14.42
CA GLU A 92 0.32 45.91 -14.44
C GLU A 92 0.58 44.84 -13.36
N SER A 93 -0.43 44.52 -12.57
CA SER A 93 -0.34 43.62 -11.43
C SER A 93 -1.64 42.85 -11.22
N CYS A 94 -1.54 41.76 -10.48
CA CYS A 94 -2.70 40.94 -10.14
C CYS A 94 -3.70 41.69 -9.25
N GLU A 95 -3.21 42.50 -8.32
CA GLU A 95 -4.02 43.34 -7.45
C GLU A 95 -4.85 44.34 -8.26
N GLN A 96 -4.24 44.98 -9.27
CA GLN A 96 -4.96 45.89 -10.16
C GLN A 96 -5.98 45.14 -11.04
N ALA A 97 -5.61 43.97 -11.58
CA ALA A 97 -6.53 43.17 -12.38
C ALA A 97 -7.76 42.75 -11.55
N CYS A 98 -7.55 42.30 -10.31
CA CYS A 98 -8.63 41.91 -9.42
C CYS A 98 -9.44 43.10 -8.89
N ALA A 99 -8.80 44.23 -8.62
CA ALA A 99 -9.49 45.47 -8.28
C ALA A 99 -10.45 45.91 -9.40
N VAL A 100 -10.08 45.73 -10.67
CA VAL A 100 -10.97 45.98 -11.81
C VAL A 100 -12.23 45.10 -11.75
N TYR A 101 -12.08 43.79 -11.48
CA TYR A 101 -13.25 42.91 -11.33
C TYR A 101 -14.08 43.27 -10.10
N ALA A 102 -13.46 43.65 -8.99
CA ALA A 102 -14.14 44.11 -7.78
C ALA A 102 -14.94 45.40 -8.00
N GLU A 103 -14.33 46.42 -8.62
CA GLU A 103 -14.98 47.70 -8.97
C GLU A 103 -16.18 47.51 -9.89
N CYS A 104 -16.08 46.53 -10.80
CA CYS A 104 -17.15 46.19 -11.73
C CYS A 104 -18.21 45.24 -11.16
N ASP A 105 -18.10 44.84 -9.89
CA ASP A 105 -18.97 43.84 -9.24
C ASP A 105 -19.01 42.50 -10.02
N ARG A 106 -17.84 42.10 -10.56
CA ARG A 106 -17.64 40.91 -11.39
C ARG A 106 -16.68 39.88 -10.79
N LEU A 107 -16.50 39.90 -9.47
CA LEU A 107 -15.77 38.84 -8.76
C LEU A 107 -16.51 37.49 -8.81
N ASP A 108 -17.79 37.48 -9.21
CA ASP A 108 -18.58 36.26 -9.48
C ASP A 108 -17.87 35.27 -10.42
N LEU A 109 -17.03 35.77 -11.32
CA LEU A 109 -16.23 34.96 -12.25
C LEU A 109 -15.12 34.15 -11.57
N PHE A 110 -14.69 34.58 -10.39
CA PHE A 110 -13.63 33.94 -9.59
C PHE A 110 -14.17 33.37 -8.27
N GLY A 111 -15.36 33.79 -7.84
CA GLY A 111 -15.92 33.55 -6.52
C GLY A 111 -15.71 34.75 -5.61
N ASP A 112 -14.45 35.11 -5.37
CA ASP A 112 -14.06 36.26 -4.54
C ASP A 112 -12.72 36.89 -4.98
N GLU A 113 -12.26 37.90 -4.25
CA GLU A 113 -11.01 38.61 -4.53
C GLU A 113 -9.78 37.72 -4.31
N ALA A 114 -9.78 36.86 -3.29
CA ALA A 114 -8.66 35.97 -2.99
C ALA A 114 -8.46 34.95 -4.11
N ALA A 115 -9.53 34.31 -4.57
CA ALA A 115 -9.52 33.39 -5.70
C ALA A 115 -9.10 34.08 -7.00
N CYS A 116 -9.45 35.37 -7.19
CA CYS A 116 -8.95 36.16 -8.31
C CYS A 116 -7.44 36.35 -8.23
N LEU A 117 -6.92 36.74 -7.06
CA LEU A 117 -5.48 36.95 -6.85
C LEU A 117 -4.70 35.65 -7.06
N ASP A 118 -5.17 34.53 -6.50
CA ASP A 118 -4.54 33.21 -6.69
C ASP A 118 -4.53 32.80 -8.16
N ARG A 119 -5.67 32.98 -8.85
CA ARG A 119 -5.77 32.68 -10.28
C ARG A 119 -4.82 33.55 -11.10
N CYS A 120 -4.71 34.82 -10.77
CA CYS A 120 -3.79 35.71 -11.47
C CYS A 120 -2.33 35.35 -11.19
N ALA A 121 -1.97 35.12 -9.92
CA ALA A 121 -0.63 34.69 -9.52
C ALA A 121 -0.22 33.42 -10.29
N ARG A 122 -1.16 32.48 -10.43
CA ARG A 122 -1.02 31.24 -11.21
C ARG A 122 -0.76 31.51 -12.69
N VAL A 123 -1.50 32.43 -13.32
CA VAL A 123 -1.27 32.84 -14.72
C VAL A 123 0.11 33.50 -14.89
N THR A 124 0.52 34.35 -13.94
CA THR A 124 1.77 35.11 -14.02
C THR A 124 3.00 34.37 -13.52
N ARG A 125 2.84 33.14 -13.02
CA ARG A 125 3.90 32.32 -12.43
C ARG A 125 5.14 32.20 -13.31
N THR A 126 4.96 32.00 -14.62
CA THR A 126 6.07 31.88 -15.59
C THR A 126 6.47 33.22 -16.22
N GLY A 127 5.96 34.34 -15.69
CA GLY A 127 6.20 35.70 -16.14
C GLY A 127 4.93 36.45 -16.54
N VAL A 128 4.93 37.76 -16.28
CA VAL A 128 3.79 38.67 -16.54
C VAL A 128 3.37 38.74 -18.02
N ALA A 129 4.27 38.40 -18.95
CA ALA A 129 3.98 38.42 -20.39
C ALA A 129 2.80 37.51 -20.78
N VAL A 130 2.55 36.43 -20.01
CA VAL A 130 1.41 35.52 -20.24
C VAL A 130 0.07 36.20 -19.91
N ALA A 131 0.04 37.10 -18.92
CA ALA A 131 -1.15 37.83 -18.51
C ALA A 131 -1.39 39.11 -19.33
N GLN A 132 -0.40 39.59 -20.08
CA GLN A 132 -0.45 40.92 -20.70
C GLN A 132 -1.67 41.13 -21.60
N GLY A 133 -2.03 40.15 -22.45
CA GLY A 133 -3.21 40.28 -23.31
C GLY A 133 -4.53 40.35 -22.56
N TRP A 134 -4.61 39.72 -21.38
CA TRP A 134 -5.77 39.81 -20.49
C TRP A 134 -5.80 41.17 -19.78
N TRP A 135 -4.66 41.63 -19.26
CA TRP A 135 -4.54 42.94 -18.63
C TRP A 135 -4.80 44.10 -19.59
N ASP A 136 -4.31 44.02 -20.83
CA ASP A 136 -4.57 45.00 -21.90
C ASP A 136 -6.07 45.08 -22.24
N CYS A 137 -6.77 43.95 -22.19
CA CYS A 137 -8.23 43.93 -22.36
C CYS A 137 -8.92 44.63 -21.17
N LEU A 138 -8.56 44.28 -19.94
CA LEU A 138 -9.11 44.92 -18.74
C LEU A 138 -8.86 46.44 -18.71
N ALA A 139 -7.73 46.88 -19.24
CA ALA A 139 -7.34 48.27 -19.33
C ALA A 139 -8.31 49.14 -20.17
N VAL A 140 -8.99 48.55 -21.15
CA VAL A 140 -9.84 49.28 -22.12
C VAL A 140 -11.33 48.91 -22.05
N GLU A 141 -11.66 47.72 -21.55
CA GLU A 141 -13.05 47.24 -21.52
C GLU A 141 -13.87 47.85 -20.37
N GLN A 142 -15.15 48.11 -20.66
CA GLN A 142 -16.13 48.62 -19.69
C GLN A 142 -16.62 47.52 -18.75
N CYS A 143 -17.14 47.89 -17.57
CA CYS A 143 -17.55 46.93 -16.54
C CYS A 143 -18.58 45.88 -16.99
N ASN A 144 -19.47 46.21 -17.93
CA ASN A 144 -20.41 45.24 -18.49
C ASN A 144 -19.75 44.23 -19.45
N LEU A 145 -18.52 44.47 -19.91
CA LEU A 145 -17.79 43.66 -20.88
C LEU A 145 -16.52 42.98 -20.33
N VAL A 146 -16.09 43.26 -19.09
CA VAL A 146 -14.86 42.65 -18.51
C VAL A 146 -14.88 41.11 -18.46
N HIS A 147 -16.05 40.49 -18.50
CA HIS A 147 -16.21 39.03 -18.60
C HIS A 147 -15.83 38.45 -19.97
N LEU A 148 -15.72 39.31 -21.00
CA LEU A 148 -15.25 38.94 -22.33
C LEU A 148 -13.72 38.95 -22.43
N CYS A 149 -13.02 39.53 -21.45
CA CYS A 149 -11.57 39.51 -21.42
C CYS A 149 -11.08 38.08 -21.14
N PRO A 150 -10.41 37.42 -22.11
CA PRO A 150 -10.08 36.02 -21.98
C PRO A 150 -8.98 35.83 -20.95
N ILE A 151 -9.31 35.15 -19.85
CA ILE A 151 -8.32 34.74 -18.86
C ILE A 151 -7.43 33.68 -19.52
N PRO A 152 -6.09 33.82 -19.48
CA PRO A 152 -5.19 32.83 -20.05
C PRO A 152 -5.43 31.45 -19.43
N ARG A 153 -5.27 30.40 -20.25
CA ARG A 153 -5.33 29.03 -19.74
C ARG A 153 -4.17 28.80 -18.78
N LEU A 154 -4.45 28.21 -17.63
CA LEU A 154 -3.40 27.79 -16.72
C LEU A 154 -2.61 26.65 -17.34
N MET A 155 -1.29 26.79 -17.32
CA MET A 155 -0.40 25.66 -17.56
C MET A 155 -0.33 24.84 -16.27
N PRO A 156 -0.38 23.49 -16.34
CA PRO A 156 -0.21 22.64 -15.18
C PRO A 156 1.09 22.95 -14.43
N LEU A 157 1.14 22.64 -13.13
CA LEU A 157 2.40 22.63 -12.40
C LEU A 157 3.36 21.60 -13.02
N THR A 158 4.64 21.95 -13.11
CA THR A 158 5.68 20.94 -13.35
C THR A 158 5.92 20.14 -12.08
N CYS A 159 6.50 18.95 -12.20
CA CYS A 159 6.81 18.14 -11.02
C CYS A 159 7.75 18.84 -10.05
N ASP A 160 8.76 19.56 -10.55
CA ASP A 160 9.68 20.33 -9.70
C ASP A 160 8.96 21.39 -8.87
N GLU A 161 7.93 22.03 -9.44
CA GLU A 161 7.14 23.04 -8.73
C GLU A 161 6.20 22.43 -7.70
N ILE A 162 5.64 21.25 -7.96
CA ILE A 162 4.81 20.52 -6.99
C ILE A 162 5.69 20.03 -5.83
N CYS A 163 6.86 19.49 -6.13
CA CYS A 163 7.79 19.02 -5.11
C CYS A 163 8.29 20.18 -4.24
N GLY A 164 8.56 21.35 -4.83
CA GLY A 164 8.86 22.55 -4.04
C GLY A 164 7.68 22.97 -3.14
N ALA A 165 6.45 22.94 -3.66
CA ALA A 165 5.26 23.25 -2.87
C ALA A 165 5.00 22.23 -1.75
N LEU A 166 5.30 20.94 -1.98
CA LEU A 166 5.20 19.88 -0.97
C LEU A 166 6.12 20.13 0.22
N ASP A 167 7.37 20.53 -0.07
CA ASP A 167 8.37 20.86 0.95
C ASP A 167 7.95 22.13 1.73
N ASP A 168 7.40 23.13 1.03
CA ASP A 168 6.98 24.40 1.64
C ASP A 168 5.71 24.26 2.50
N CYS A 169 4.80 23.35 2.14
CA CYS A 169 3.48 23.21 2.78
C CYS A 169 3.41 22.17 3.91
N ASP A 170 4.50 21.46 4.21
CA ASP A 170 4.60 20.43 5.28
C ASP A 170 3.41 19.45 5.28
N THR A 171 3.17 18.78 4.16
CA THR A 171 2.05 17.84 4.01
C THR A 171 2.14 16.60 4.91
N GLY A 172 3.27 16.39 5.59
CA GLY A 172 3.53 15.20 6.40
C GLY A 172 3.74 13.91 5.59
N LEU A 173 3.70 13.97 4.25
CA LEU A 173 3.92 12.81 3.38
C LEU A 173 5.42 12.60 3.09
N PRO A 174 5.98 11.40 3.32
CA PRO A 174 7.40 11.13 3.12
C PRO A 174 7.70 10.78 1.66
N PHE A 175 7.80 11.76 0.77
CA PHE A 175 8.22 11.52 -0.62
C PHE A 175 9.76 11.44 -0.73
N ASN A 176 10.30 10.23 -0.84
CA ASN A 176 11.75 10.03 -0.98
C ASN A 176 12.28 10.40 -2.39
N ASP A 177 11.44 10.34 -3.43
CA ASP A 177 11.76 10.79 -4.80
C ASP A 177 10.52 11.42 -5.45
N CYS A 178 10.13 12.60 -4.93
CA CYS A 178 8.96 13.32 -5.42
C CYS A 178 8.95 13.53 -6.95
N PRO A 179 10.05 13.92 -7.62
CA PRO A 179 10.07 14.07 -9.07
C PRO A 179 9.72 12.78 -9.81
N ALA A 180 10.28 11.62 -9.39
CA ALA A 180 9.95 10.34 -10.00
C ALA A 180 8.50 9.92 -9.71
N THR A 181 8.01 10.11 -8.49
CA THR A 181 6.61 9.81 -8.12
C THR A 181 5.63 10.66 -8.94
N CYS A 182 5.89 11.96 -9.06
CA CYS A 182 5.07 12.86 -9.87
C CYS A 182 5.12 12.48 -11.36
N ALA A 183 6.29 12.13 -11.89
CA ALA A 183 6.42 11.69 -13.28
C ALA A 183 5.65 10.38 -13.55
N ALA A 184 5.63 9.45 -12.60
CA ALA A 184 4.89 8.20 -12.68
C ALA A 184 3.36 8.39 -12.56
N GLY A 185 2.92 9.27 -11.65
CA GLY A 185 1.50 9.64 -11.46
C GLY A 185 0.95 10.58 -12.54
N ALA A 186 1.84 11.11 -13.39
CA ALA A 186 1.54 11.99 -14.51
C ALA A 186 0.53 13.09 -14.14
N ARG A 187 -0.47 13.31 -15.00
CA ARG A 187 -1.38 14.45 -14.93
C ARG A 187 -2.23 14.48 -13.66
N ALA A 188 -2.66 13.33 -13.13
CA ALA A 188 -3.47 13.28 -11.90
C ALA A 188 -2.69 13.82 -10.69
N PHE A 189 -1.41 13.45 -10.56
CA PHE A 189 -0.55 14.01 -9.50
C PHE A 189 -0.38 15.53 -9.66
N GLN A 190 -0.25 16.01 -10.91
CA GLN A 190 -0.14 17.44 -11.20
C GLN A 190 -1.41 18.21 -10.89
N ASP A 191 -2.57 17.64 -11.25
CA ASP A 191 -3.88 18.21 -10.97
C ASP A 191 -4.12 18.27 -9.46
N CYS A 192 -3.71 17.24 -8.69
CA CYS A 192 -3.75 17.29 -7.22
C CYS A 192 -2.81 18.35 -6.65
N GLY A 193 -1.59 18.48 -7.20
CA GLY A 193 -0.61 19.46 -6.76
C GLY A 193 -1.09 20.91 -6.84
N GLU A 194 -2.11 21.20 -7.66
CA GLU A 194 -2.73 22.53 -7.72
C GLU A 194 -3.32 22.96 -6.35
N ALA A 195 -3.77 22.02 -5.51
CA ALA A 195 -4.28 22.32 -4.16
C ALA A 195 -3.20 22.90 -3.22
N LEU A 196 -1.93 22.59 -3.46
CA LEU A 196 -0.82 23.13 -2.69
C LEU A 196 -0.49 24.57 -3.10
N PHE A 197 -0.82 24.96 -4.33
CA PHE A 197 -0.49 26.26 -4.87
C PHE A 197 -1.50 27.32 -4.41
N GLY A 198 -1.03 28.36 -3.70
CA GLY A 198 -1.85 29.51 -3.29
C GLY A 198 -2.46 29.39 -1.88
N GLY A 199 -2.51 28.19 -1.29
CA GLY A 199 -3.12 28.00 0.04
C GLY A 199 -2.54 26.90 0.92
N CYS A 200 -1.58 26.11 0.44
CA CYS A 200 -1.06 24.94 1.16
C CYS A 200 -2.17 24.03 1.72
N ASP A 201 -3.18 23.71 0.90
CA ASP A 201 -4.24 22.78 1.29
C ASP A 201 -3.73 21.34 1.29
N ALA A 202 -2.99 20.98 2.36
CA ALA A 202 -2.40 19.66 2.52
C ALA A 202 -3.48 18.56 2.61
N GLU A 203 -4.63 18.85 3.23
CA GLU A 203 -5.74 17.90 3.34
C GLU A 203 -6.37 17.65 1.98
N GLY A 204 -6.70 18.70 1.22
CA GLY A 204 -7.22 18.58 -0.14
C GLY A 204 -6.23 17.91 -1.10
N PHE A 205 -4.92 18.14 -0.92
CA PHE A 205 -3.89 17.44 -1.68
C PHE A 205 -3.87 15.93 -1.38
N VAL A 206 -3.88 15.53 -0.10
CA VAL A 206 -3.90 14.12 0.31
C VAL A 206 -5.19 13.44 -0.14
N ASP A 207 -6.33 14.11 -0.03
CA ASP A 207 -7.63 13.61 -0.48
C ASP A 207 -7.62 13.34 -1.99
N CYS A 208 -7.16 14.32 -2.78
CA CYS A 208 -6.99 14.17 -4.22
C CYS A 208 -6.02 13.04 -4.57
N LEU A 209 -4.87 12.94 -3.90
CA LEU A 209 -3.94 11.84 -4.13
C LEU A 209 -4.58 10.49 -3.85
N GLY A 210 -5.31 10.37 -2.74
CA GLY A 210 -5.99 9.13 -2.37
C GLY A 210 -7.08 8.72 -3.37
N HIS A 211 -7.81 9.67 -3.94
CA HIS A 211 -8.88 9.40 -4.89
C HIS A 211 -8.39 9.20 -6.34
N ASP A 212 -7.53 10.09 -6.83
CA ASP A 212 -7.21 10.18 -8.25
C ASP A 212 -5.88 9.51 -8.61
N VAL A 213 -4.93 9.42 -7.67
CA VAL A 213 -3.60 8.81 -7.90
C VAL A 213 -3.50 7.42 -7.29
N TYR A 214 -4.04 7.24 -6.09
CA TYR A 214 -3.96 6.01 -5.30
C TYR A 214 -5.36 5.50 -4.89
N PRO A 215 -6.30 5.27 -5.82
CA PRO A 215 -7.70 4.93 -5.52
C PRO A 215 -7.87 3.73 -4.59
N ALA A 216 -6.90 2.82 -4.57
CA ALA A 216 -6.87 1.69 -3.64
C ALA A 216 -6.86 2.14 -2.15
N CYS A 217 -6.25 3.27 -1.83
CA CYS A 217 -6.29 3.89 -0.50
C CYS A 217 -7.66 4.49 -0.19
N ALA A 218 -8.28 5.16 -1.15
CA ALA A 218 -9.64 5.68 -1.01
C ALA A 218 -10.70 4.56 -0.87
N ASP A 219 -10.45 3.37 -1.44
CA ASP A 219 -11.30 2.19 -1.21
C ASP A 219 -11.04 1.55 0.17
N TYR A 220 -9.78 1.50 0.58
CA TYR A 220 -9.32 0.86 1.82
C TYR A 220 -9.85 1.58 3.07
N CYS A 221 -9.65 2.89 3.17
CA CYS A 221 -9.90 3.64 4.40
C CYS A 221 -11.37 3.65 4.83
N PRO A 222 -12.36 3.93 3.97
CA PRO A 222 -13.77 3.91 4.36
C PRO A 222 -14.26 2.52 4.79
N ARG A 223 -13.74 1.45 4.17
CA ARG A 223 -14.11 0.07 4.53
C ARG A 223 -13.55 -0.33 5.88
N GLY A 224 -12.26 -0.07 6.12
CA GLY A 224 -11.64 -0.35 7.41
C GLY A 224 -12.24 0.50 8.54
N ALA A 225 -12.55 1.77 8.27
CA ALA A 225 -13.28 2.62 9.21
C ALA A 225 -14.70 2.12 9.48
N GLY A 226 -15.43 1.70 8.44
CA GLY A 226 -16.77 1.11 8.56
C GLY A 226 -16.81 -0.16 9.40
N CYS A 227 -15.74 -0.95 9.36
CA CYS A 227 -15.55 -2.14 10.19
C CYS A 227 -14.88 -1.86 11.54
N ASN A 228 -14.54 -0.60 11.86
CA ASN A 228 -13.87 -0.19 13.09
C ASN A 228 -12.51 -0.89 13.33
N VAL A 229 -11.80 -1.22 12.26
CA VAL A 229 -10.44 -1.79 12.32
C VAL A 229 -9.36 -0.73 12.08
N ILE A 230 -9.73 0.40 11.49
CA ILE A 230 -8.85 1.55 11.22
C ILE A 230 -9.54 2.83 11.70
N ARG A 231 -8.75 3.81 12.15
CA ARG A 231 -9.25 5.16 12.44
C ARG A 231 -9.37 5.95 11.14
N PRO A 232 -10.53 6.58 10.86
CA PRO A 232 -10.69 7.35 9.63
C PRO A 232 -9.73 8.54 9.56
N GLU A 233 -9.40 9.15 10.71
CA GLU A 233 -8.49 10.28 10.77
C GLU A 233 -7.07 9.85 10.41
N GLY A 234 -6.51 10.43 9.35
CA GLY A 234 -5.14 10.17 8.91
C GLY A 234 -4.93 8.87 8.12
N CYS A 235 -5.94 8.00 8.01
CA CYS A 235 -5.79 6.73 7.26
C CYS A 235 -5.33 6.95 5.82
N LEU A 236 -5.89 7.95 5.14
CA LEU A 236 -5.57 8.21 3.74
C LEU A 236 -4.11 8.68 3.59
N ALA A 237 -3.67 9.59 4.46
CA ALA A 237 -2.31 10.08 4.51
C ALA A 237 -1.31 8.94 4.83
N GLU A 238 -1.65 8.06 5.77
CA GLU A 238 -0.81 6.90 6.14
C GLU A 238 -0.71 5.89 4.99
N CYS A 239 -1.84 5.55 4.35
CA CYS A 239 -1.86 4.64 3.20
C CYS A 239 -1.05 5.17 2.01
N VAL A 240 -1.26 6.45 1.65
CA VAL A 240 -0.47 7.11 0.59
C VAL A 240 0.99 7.17 1.00
N GLY A 241 1.29 7.54 2.24
CA GLY A 241 2.65 7.61 2.79
C GLY A 241 3.41 6.29 2.68
N HIS A 242 2.79 5.15 2.97
CA HIS A 242 3.42 3.83 2.81
C HIS A 242 3.79 3.50 1.36
N ILE A 243 3.02 4.01 0.39
CA ILE A 243 3.30 3.81 -1.03
C ILE A 243 4.39 4.78 -1.51
N THR A 244 4.41 6.01 -1.00
CA THR A 244 5.30 7.09 -1.45
C THR A 244 6.64 7.16 -0.71
N LEU A 245 6.77 6.46 0.42
CA LEU A 245 8.02 6.30 1.18
C LEU A 245 9.15 5.74 0.32
N GLY A 246 8.87 5.09 -0.81
CA GLY A 246 9.91 4.49 -1.66
C GLY A 246 10.58 3.26 -1.02
N ASP A 247 10.09 2.82 0.15
CA ASP A 247 10.43 1.53 0.71
C ASP A 247 9.61 0.45 -0.01
N PRO A 248 10.26 -0.53 -0.67
CA PRO A 248 9.55 -1.49 -1.50
C PRO A 248 8.73 -2.49 -0.67
N LEU A 249 9.10 -2.77 0.59
CA LEU A 249 8.32 -3.65 1.47
C LEU A 249 7.05 -2.94 1.95
N ALA A 250 7.14 -1.69 2.38
CA ALA A 250 5.99 -0.90 2.78
C ALA A 250 4.96 -0.81 1.64
N ALA A 251 5.42 -0.51 0.42
CA ALA A 251 4.56 -0.43 -0.76
C ALA A 251 3.92 -1.79 -1.11
N ALA A 252 4.68 -2.89 -1.04
CA ALA A 252 4.17 -4.23 -1.30
C ALA A 252 3.14 -4.67 -0.24
N GLN A 253 3.38 -4.38 1.04
CA GLN A 253 2.45 -4.68 2.12
C GLN A 253 1.16 -3.87 1.98
N GLN A 254 1.25 -2.57 1.73
CA GLN A 254 0.07 -1.73 1.52
C GLN A 254 -0.74 -2.21 0.31
N SER A 255 -0.07 -2.58 -0.79
CA SER A 255 -0.75 -3.13 -1.97
C SER A 255 -1.49 -4.43 -1.66
N ARG A 256 -0.89 -5.33 -0.88
CA ARG A 256 -1.53 -6.58 -0.42
C ARG A 256 -2.73 -6.30 0.46
N ILE A 257 -2.62 -5.39 1.44
CA ILE A 257 -3.70 -5.02 2.34
C ILE A 257 -4.87 -4.43 1.54
N ASN A 258 -4.60 -3.45 0.66
CA ASN A 258 -5.61 -2.83 -0.19
C ASN A 258 -6.34 -3.86 -1.06
N GLN A 259 -5.61 -4.80 -1.67
CA GLN A 259 -6.21 -5.88 -2.46
C GLN A 259 -7.07 -6.81 -1.61
N CYS A 260 -6.59 -7.19 -0.42
CA CYS A 260 -7.31 -8.05 0.50
C CYS A 260 -8.62 -7.40 0.97
N VAL A 261 -8.58 -6.16 1.45
CA VAL A 261 -9.76 -5.39 1.90
C VAL A 261 -10.76 -5.20 0.76
N ARG A 262 -10.28 -4.96 -0.47
CA ARG A 262 -11.15 -4.88 -1.64
C ARG A 262 -11.91 -6.18 -1.88
N LEU A 263 -11.23 -7.32 -1.79
CA LEU A 263 -11.80 -8.67 -1.98
C LEU A 263 -12.70 -9.10 -0.82
N ALA A 264 -12.40 -8.67 0.41
CA ALA A 264 -13.23 -8.91 1.59
C ALA A 264 -14.63 -8.30 1.48
N GLY A 265 -14.79 -7.22 0.69
CA GLY A 265 -16.07 -6.56 0.52
C GLY A 265 -16.52 -5.86 1.80
N GLU A 266 -17.70 -6.21 2.30
CA GLU A 266 -18.28 -5.69 3.56
C GLU A 266 -18.13 -6.69 4.73
N ASP A 267 -17.41 -7.79 4.54
CA ASP A 267 -17.15 -8.78 5.60
C ASP A 267 -16.11 -8.25 6.58
N CYS A 268 -16.58 -7.67 7.69
CA CYS A 268 -15.69 -7.04 8.67
C CYS A 268 -14.72 -7.99 9.37
N GLN A 269 -15.03 -9.29 9.45
CA GLN A 269 -14.07 -10.26 9.98
C GLN A 269 -12.90 -10.42 9.01
N ARG A 270 -13.20 -10.54 7.70
CA ARG A 270 -12.16 -10.61 6.67
C ARG A 270 -11.37 -9.32 6.53
N VAL A 271 -12.03 -8.16 6.65
CA VAL A 271 -11.34 -6.87 6.64
C VAL A 271 -10.38 -6.76 7.83
N ASP A 272 -10.76 -7.21 9.02
CA ASP A 272 -9.86 -7.29 10.18
C ASP A 272 -8.66 -8.19 9.86
N GLU A 273 -8.89 -9.42 9.38
CA GLU A 273 -7.82 -10.36 8.99
C GLU A 273 -6.85 -9.78 7.95
N CYS A 274 -7.33 -8.91 7.04
CA CYS A 274 -6.49 -8.24 6.04
C CYS A 274 -5.58 -7.15 6.64
N VAL A 275 -6.06 -6.44 7.67
CA VAL A 275 -5.38 -5.27 8.26
C VAL A 275 -4.46 -5.66 9.40
N GLN A 276 -4.75 -6.77 10.09
CA GLN A 276 -3.90 -7.23 11.17
C GLN A 276 -2.44 -7.38 10.69
N PRO A 277 -1.47 -6.86 11.46
CA PRO A 277 -0.06 -7.07 11.15
C PRO A 277 0.19 -8.57 11.07
N PHE A 278 1.09 -8.98 10.17
CA PHE A 278 1.42 -10.38 10.05
C PHE A 278 1.93 -10.92 11.40
N SER A 279 1.13 -11.80 11.99
CA SER A 279 1.50 -12.56 13.17
C SER A 279 1.56 -14.02 12.79
N PHE A 280 2.66 -14.67 13.13
CA PHE A 280 2.78 -16.11 13.02
C PHE A 280 3.07 -16.65 14.42
N GLU A 281 2.09 -17.28 15.04
CA GLU A 281 2.33 -18.03 16.26
C GLU A 281 2.69 -19.46 15.83
N PRO A 282 3.96 -19.89 15.93
CA PRO A 282 4.30 -21.25 15.63
C PRO A 282 3.45 -22.16 16.54
N PRO A 283 2.90 -23.26 16.01
CA PRO A 283 2.09 -24.16 16.82
C PRO A 283 2.89 -24.61 18.03
N GLY A 284 2.30 -24.46 19.22
CA GLY A 284 2.92 -24.99 20.42
C GLY A 284 3.17 -26.49 20.26
N VAL A 285 4.36 -26.96 20.68
CA VAL A 285 4.63 -28.40 20.75
C VAL A 285 3.71 -29.00 21.80
N VAL A 286 2.65 -29.68 21.35
CA VAL A 286 1.73 -30.39 22.23
C VAL A 286 2.44 -31.66 22.72
N ALA A 287 2.53 -31.86 24.03
CA ALA A 287 3.07 -33.10 24.57
C ALA A 287 2.15 -34.30 24.24
N GLU A 288 2.74 -35.44 23.86
CA GLU A 288 2.01 -36.69 23.56
C GLU A 288 0.99 -37.05 24.66
N ALA A 289 1.38 -36.90 25.93
CA ALA A 289 0.50 -37.20 27.05
C ALA A 289 -0.77 -36.33 27.09
N GLU A 290 -0.66 -35.07 26.68
CA GLU A 290 -1.82 -34.18 26.59
C GLU A 290 -2.71 -34.56 25.41
N PHE A 291 -2.11 -34.76 24.24
CA PHE A 291 -2.82 -35.20 23.05
C PHE A 291 -3.59 -36.49 23.32
N CYS A 292 -2.94 -37.50 23.91
CA CYS A 292 -3.56 -38.78 24.20
C CYS A 292 -4.63 -38.71 25.27
N ARG A 293 -4.49 -37.85 26.27
CA ARG A 293 -5.56 -37.62 27.24
C ARG A 293 -6.83 -37.09 26.57
N LEU A 294 -6.71 -36.20 25.58
CA LEU A 294 -7.86 -35.66 24.84
C LEU A 294 -8.42 -36.70 23.86
N TYR A 295 -7.54 -37.41 23.15
CA TYR A 295 -7.91 -38.48 22.22
C TYR A 295 -8.71 -39.59 22.93
N ASP A 296 -8.23 -40.05 24.08
CA ASP A 296 -8.91 -41.07 24.89
C ASP A 296 -10.23 -40.56 25.46
N ALA A 297 -10.32 -39.27 25.80
CA ALA A 297 -11.57 -38.65 26.28
C ALA A 297 -12.65 -38.58 25.20
N CYS A 298 -12.26 -38.50 23.92
CA CYS A 298 -13.18 -38.57 22.79
C CYS A 298 -13.66 -39.98 22.45
N ASN A 299 -13.10 -41.02 23.08
CA ASN A 299 -13.51 -42.42 22.93
C ASN A 299 -13.64 -42.86 21.45
N PHE A 300 -12.64 -42.57 20.62
CA PHE A 300 -12.62 -42.99 19.23
C PHE A 300 -12.64 -44.52 19.12
N GLU A 301 -13.80 -45.11 18.80
CA GLU A 301 -14.06 -46.56 18.89
C GLU A 301 -13.29 -47.42 17.85
N PHE A 302 -12.69 -46.79 16.82
CA PHE A 302 -12.11 -47.49 15.66
C PHE A 302 -10.73 -46.97 15.23
N GLY A 303 -10.04 -46.22 16.08
CA GLY A 303 -8.76 -45.58 15.75
C GLY A 303 -7.53 -46.43 16.08
N ASP A 304 -6.40 -46.06 15.48
CA ASP A 304 -5.08 -46.48 15.96
C ASP A 304 -4.90 -46.09 17.44
N PRO A 305 -4.11 -46.86 18.22
CA PRO A 305 -3.77 -46.48 19.57
C PRO A 305 -3.12 -45.09 19.57
N CYS A 306 -3.47 -44.24 20.53
CA CYS A 306 -3.10 -42.84 20.51
C CYS A 306 -1.60 -42.57 20.20
N PRO A 307 -0.62 -43.26 20.80
CA PRO A 307 0.80 -43.02 20.48
C PRO A 307 1.12 -43.16 18.98
N GLY A 308 0.48 -44.11 18.29
CA GLY A 308 0.64 -44.29 16.85
C GLY A 308 0.01 -43.15 16.05
N PHE A 309 -1.19 -42.72 16.44
CA PHE A 309 -1.89 -41.61 15.82
C PHE A 309 -1.17 -40.27 16.05
N TYR A 310 -0.71 -40.01 17.28
CA TYR A 310 0.12 -38.85 17.61
C TYR A 310 1.43 -38.84 16.83
N ALA A 311 2.14 -39.97 16.76
CA ALA A 311 3.35 -40.06 15.94
C ALA A 311 3.07 -39.81 14.45
N ASN A 312 1.89 -40.18 13.94
CA ASN A 312 1.49 -39.84 12.58
C ASN A 312 1.21 -38.36 12.41
N ALA A 313 0.47 -37.75 13.34
CA ALA A 313 0.17 -36.33 13.34
C ALA A 313 1.45 -35.47 13.45
N VAL A 314 2.42 -35.86 14.29
CA VAL A 314 3.73 -35.20 14.39
C VAL A 314 4.49 -35.23 13.06
N ARG A 315 4.47 -36.37 12.34
CA ARG A 315 5.06 -36.45 10.99
C ARG A 315 4.37 -35.55 9.96
N GLN A 316 3.11 -35.20 10.20
CA GLN A 316 2.35 -34.22 9.41
C GLN A 316 2.54 -32.79 9.93
N GLY A 317 3.38 -32.57 10.95
CA GLY A 317 3.69 -31.27 11.51
C GLY A 317 3.01 -30.96 12.85
N SER A 318 3.66 -30.12 13.64
CA SER A 318 3.19 -29.68 14.97
C SER A 318 1.82 -28.97 14.94
N GLU A 319 1.53 -28.30 13.83
CA GLU A 319 0.29 -27.61 13.49
C GLU A 319 -0.87 -28.57 13.32
N THR A 320 -0.63 -29.74 12.73
CA THR A 320 -1.63 -30.80 12.60
C THR A 320 -2.04 -31.26 14.00
N VAL A 321 -1.06 -31.50 14.88
CA VAL A 321 -1.29 -31.87 16.28
C VAL A 321 -2.05 -30.77 17.03
N ALA A 322 -1.65 -29.50 16.89
CA ALA A 322 -2.31 -28.37 17.54
C ALA A 322 -3.76 -28.17 17.07
N CYS A 323 -4.01 -28.28 15.77
CA CYS A 323 -5.34 -28.26 15.17
C CYS A 323 -6.23 -29.37 15.76
N MET A 324 -5.71 -30.60 15.80
CA MET A 324 -6.44 -31.75 16.34
C MET A 324 -6.79 -31.55 17.83
N VAL A 325 -5.85 -31.03 18.63
CA VAL A 325 -6.10 -30.68 20.03
C VAL A 325 -7.15 -29.59 20.17
N GLY A 326 -7.09 -28.56 19.32
CA GLY A 326 -8.08 -27.48 19.27
C GLY A 326 -9.48 -28.01 19.02
N ILE A 327 -9.63 -28.89 18.02
CA ILE A 327 -10.90 -29.56 17.72
C ILE A 327 -11.35 -30.39 18.92
N MET A 328 -10.52 -31.34 19.40
CA MET A 328 -10.89 -32.24 20.50
C MET A 328 -11.27 -31.51 21.81
N ARG A 329 -10.72 -30.31 22.06
CA ARG A 329 -11.10 -29.47 23.21
C ARG A 329 -12.49 -28.85 23.04
N GLY A 330 -12.88 -28.50 21.82
CA GLY A 330 -14.18 -27.89 21.52
C GLY A 330 -15.28 -28.92 21.28
N ALA A 331 -14.98 -29.98 20.53
CA ALA A 331 -15.88 -31.07 20.18
C ALA A 331 -15.08 -32.32 19.79
N CYS A 332 -15.59 -33.50 20.16
CA CYS A 332 -15.07 -34.76 19.66
C CYS A 332 -15.77 -35.11 18.34
N PRO A 333 -15.05 -35.21 17.21
CA PRO A 333 -15.61 -35.77 15.99
C PRO A 333 -16.05 -37.22 16.22
N ASP A 334 -16.89 -37.75 15.34
CA ASP A 334 -17.35 -39.13 15.44
C ASP A 334 -16.21 -40.13 15.16
N PHE A 335 -15.23 -39.74 14.34
CA PHE A 335 -14.11 -40.59 13.96
C PHE A 335 -12.76 -39.86 14.01
N SER A 336 -11.69 -40.61 14.31
CA SER A 336 -10.34 -40.05 14.37
C SER A 336 -9.78 -39.67 12.99
N PHE A 337 -10.19 -40.32 11.91
CA PHE A 337 -9.75 -39.93 10.56
C PHE A 337 -10.33 -38.58 10.11
N ASP A 338 -11.48 -38.15 10.66
CA ASP A 338 -12.02 -36.81 10.39
C ASP A 338 -11.07 -35.73 10.93
N LEU A 339 -10.38 -36.00 12.05
CA LEU A 339 -9.34 -35.09 12.57
C LEU A 339 -8.16 -34.98 11.61
N GLU A 340 -7.70 -36.10 11.03
CA GLU A 340 -6.62 -36.09 10.03
C GLU A 340 -7.03 -35.32 8.77
N ASP A 341 -8.21 -35.58 8.21
CA ASP A 341 -8.67 -34.89 7.01
C ASP A 341 -8.86 -33.38 7.24
N LEU A 342 -9.41 -32.98 8.39
CA LEU A 342 -9.61 -31.58 8.73
C LEU A 342 -8.29 -30.84 8.99
N CYS A 343 -7.33 -31.49 9.64
CA CYS A 343 -6.11 -30.82 10.09
C CYS A 343 -4.90 -30.98 9.17
N SER A 344 -4.83 -32.04 8.36
CA SER A 344 -3.68 -32.32 7.47
C SER A 344 -3.41 -31.19 6.46
N ASN A 345 -4.45 -30.45 6.06
CA ASN A 345 -4.31 -29.32 5.14
C ASN A 345 -4.24 -27.96 5.84
N ALA A 346 -4.90 -27.81 6.98
CA ALA A 346 -5.01 -26.51 7.66
C ALA A 346 -3.65 -26.01 8.16
N GLY A 347 -2.87 -26.90 8.76
CA GLY A 347 -1.56 -26.55 9.30
C GLY A 347 -0.54 -26.20 8.22
N GLY A 348 -0.41 -27.06 7.21
CA GLY A 348 0.54 -26.85 6.11
C GLY A 348 0.27 -25.56 5.33
N GLN A 349 -1.00 -25.14 5.23
CA GLN A 349 -1.34 -23.86 4.58
C GLN A 349 -0.84 -22.65 5.36
N VAL A 350 -0.99 -22.63 6.69
CA VAL A 350 -0.54 -21.50 7.53
C VAL A 350 0.98 -21.36 7.47
N VAL A 351 1.71 -22.47 7.58
CA VAL A 351 3.18 -22.48 7.46
C VAL A 351 3.62 -22.07 6.06
N ALA A 352 2.99 -22.61 5.01
CA ALA A 352 3.32 -22.26 3.64
C ALA A 352 3.06 -20.79 3.32
N GLU A 353 1.96 -20.22 3.83
CA GLU A 353 1.67 -18.80 3.70
C GLU A 353 2.69 -17.95 4.46
N ALA A 354 3.01 -18.32 5.70
CA ALA A 354 4.00 -17.63 6.51
C ALA A 354 5.39 -17.62 5.84
N CYS A 355 5.83 -18.77 5.34
CA CYS A 355 7.07 -18.90 4.56
C CYS A 355 7.03 -18.08 3.26
N SER A 356 5.91 -18.13 2.52
CA SER A 356 5.73 -17.34 1.29
C SER A 356 5.82 -15.85 1.55
N ARG A 357 5.17 -15.35 2.62
CA ARG A 357 5.24 -13.95 3.05
C ARG A 357 6.66 -13.57 3.47
N PHE A 358 7.34 -14.42 4.22
CA PHE A 358 8.72 -14.21 4.67
C PHE A 358 9.73 -14.15 3.51
N CYS A 359 9.74 -15.17 2.65
CA CYS A 359 10.63 -15.22 1.49
C CYS A 359 10.29 -14.12 0.48
N GLY A 360 9.01 -13.77 0.34
CA GLY A 360 8.56 -12.62 -0.46
C GLY A 360 9.09 -11.30 0.06
N ALA A 361 9.03 -11.07 1.38
CA ALA A 361 9.58 -9.86 2.01
C ALA A 361 11.10 -9.76 1.79
N GLN A 362 11.84 -10.85 2.00
CA GLN A 362 13.28 -10.87 1.73
C GLN A 362 13.62 -10.58 0.26
N MET A 363 12.85 -11.15 -0.68
CA MET A 363 13.04 -10.89 -2.11
C MET A 363 12.76 -9.43 -2.48
N VAL A 364 11.68 -8.84 -1.94
CA VAL A 364 11.30 -7.44 -2.17
C VAL A 364 12.38 -6.48 -1.67
N CYS A 365 13.04 -6.83 -0.56
CA CYS A 365 14.12 -6.05 0.02
C CYS A 365 15.52 -6.39 -0.51
N ASP A 366 15.64 -7.28 -1.50
CA ASP A 366 16.91 -7.74 -2.08
C ASP A 366 17.89 -8.30 -1.03
N VAL A 367 17.36 -8.94 0.01
CA VAL A 367 18.14 -9.60 1.09
C VAL A 367 18.03 -11.13 1.01
N LEU A 368 17.28 -11.64 0.03
CA LEU A 368 17.13 -13.07 -0.17
C LEU A 368 18.32 -13.67 -0.94
N ASP A 369 18.97 -14.65 -0.34
CA ASP A 369 19.98 -15.46 -1.03
C ASP A 369 19.32 -16.50 -1.95
N GLY A 370 19.25 -16.21 -3.25
CA GLY A 370 18.79 -17.15 -4.27
C GLY A 370 17.33 -16.97 -4.68
N ALA A 371 16.68 -18.06 -5.09
CA ALA A 371 15.32 -18.02 -5.63
C ALA A 371 14.26 -18.13 -4.53
N GLN A 372 13.20 -17.33 -4.62
CA GLN A 372 12.06 -17.36 -3.68
C GLN A 372 11.44 -18.77 -3.55
N ALA A 373 11.32 -19.51 -4.66
CA ALA A 373 10.81 -20.87 -4.64
C ALA A 373 11.66 -21.82 -3.78
N GLN A 374 12.99 -21.66 -3.81
CA GLN A 374 13.89 -22.47 -2.98
C GLN A 374 13.77 -22.06 -1.51
N CYS A 375 13.74 -20.76 -1.22
CA CYS A 375 13.50 -20.25 0.14
C CYS A 375 12.19 -20.80 0.73
N ASN A 376 11.12 -20.81 -0.06
CA ASN A 376 9.84 -21.37 0.38
C ASN A 376 9.97 -22.86 0.73
N LEU A 377 10.66 -23.65 -0.10
CA LEU A 377 10.88 -25.07 0.16
C LEU A 377 11.71 -25.29 1.44
N ASP A 378 12.81 -24.56 1.58
CA ASP A 378 13.70 -24.64 2.74
C ASP A 378 12.95 -24.23 4.02
N CYS A 379 12.22 -23.12 3.99
CA CYS A 379 11.39 -22.65 5.10
C CYS A 379 10.29 -23.66 5.47
N ASN A 380 9.55 -24.22 4.50
CA ASN A 380 8.51 -25.20 4.81
C ASN A 380 9.11 -26.48 5.41
N SER A 381 10.21 -26.98 4.85
CA SER A 381 10.87 -28.18 5.36
C SER A 381 11.45 -28.01 6.76
N ALA A 382 11.73 -26.76 7.18
CA ALA A 382 12.24 -26.44 8.50
C ALA A 382 11.22 -26.67 9.63
N PHE A 383 9.92 -26.67 9.33
CA PHE A 383 8.85 -26.96 10.29
C PHE A 383 8.59 -28.47 10.47
N GLY A 384 9.54 -29.33 10.08
CA GLY A 384 9.45 -30.79 10.23
C GLY A 384 9.91 -31.33 11.60
N ASP A 385 10.52 -32.52 11.57
CA ASP A 385 10.89 -33.29 12.78
C ASP A 385 12.04 -32.67 13.61
N ASP A 386 12.73 -31.66 13.08
CA ASP A 386 13.84 -31.02 13.76
C ASP A 386 13.37 -29.78 14.54
N PRO A 387 13.14 -29.90 15.87
CA PRO A 387 12.66 -28.78 16.68
C PRO A 387 13.63 -27.60 16.67
N ASP A 388 14.92 -27.90 16.47
CA ASP A 388 16.00 -26.93 16.47
C ASP A 388 15.95 -26.03 15.23
N LEU A 389 15.61 -26.64 14.08
CA LEU A 389 15.44 -25.94 12.82
C LEU A 389 14.10 -25.17 12.79
N ASN A 390 13.04 -25.76 13.36
CA ASN A 390 11.73 -25.13 13.50
C ASN A 390 11.82 -23.84 14.32
N GLU A 391 12.48 -23.87 15.49
CA GLU A 391 12.65 -22.67 16.32
C GLU A 391 13.43 -21.57 15.60
N ARG A 392 14.50 -21.94 14.88
CA ARG A 392 15.30 -20.98 14.09
C ARG A 392 14.46 -20.29 13.04
N VAL A 393 13.78 -21.07 12.18
CA VAL A 393 12.97 -20.51 11.10
C VAL A 393 11.74 -19.79 11.64
N GLY A 394 11.08 -20.31 12.66
CA GLY A 394 9.95 -19.66 13.34
C GLY A 394 10.30 -18.27 13.87
N SER A 395 11.49 -18.08 14.45
CA SER A 395 11.93 -16.77 14.92
C SER A 395 12.19 -15.76 13.78
N GLN A 396 12.62 -16.23 12.61
CA GLN A 396 12.90 -15.38 11.44
C GLN A 396 11.63 -15.08 10.64
N VAL A 397 10.72 -16.04 10.51
CA VAL A 397 9.45 -15.89 9.78
C VAL A 397 8.64 -14.72 10.32
N LEU A 398 8.68 -14.48 11.64
CA LEU A 398 8.08 -13.31 12.27
C LEU A 398 8.54 -11.96 11.69
N CYS A 399 9.77 -11.90 11.17
CA CYS A 399 10.30 -10.69 10.54
C CYS A 399 9.54 -10.29 9.27
N ALA A 400 8.74 -11.19 8.67
CA ALA A 400 7.84 -10.85 7.58
C ALA A 400 6.78 -9.80 7.97
N GLY A 401 6.56 -9.56 9.26
CA GLY A 401 5.71 -8.50 9.80
C GLY A 401 6.37 -7.12 9.88
N SER A 402 7.65 -7.00 9.51
CA SER A 402 8.35 -5.70 9.49
C SER A 402 7.72 -4.77 8.45
N GLY A 403 7.52 -3.49 8.78
CA GLY A 403 6.84 -2.53 7.90
C GLY A 403 7.71 -1.97 6.78
N THR A 404 9.04 -2.02 6.93
CA THR A 404 10.02 -1.48 5.98
C THR A 404 11.19 -2.45 5.76
N CYS A 405 11.93 -2.29 4.67
CA CYS A 405 13.13 -3.08 4.41
C CYS A 405 14.24 -2.89 5.46
N PRO A 406 14.54 -1.67 5.95
CA PRO A 406 15.44 -1.50 7.09
C PRO A 406 14.98 -2.28 8.32
N ASP A 407 13.69 -2.21 8.67
CA ASP A 407 13.15 -2.96 9.82
C ASP A 407 13.25 -4.47 9.61
N LEU A 408 13.04 -4.95 8.38
CA LEU A 408 13.20 -6.37 8.04
C LEU A 408 14.65 -6.83 8.24
N VAL A 409 15.62 -6.05 7.75
CA VAL A 409 17.06 -6.35 7.91
C VAL A 409 17.45 -6.36 9.38
N ASP A 410 17.02 -5.35 10.13
CA ASP A 410 17.27 -5.27 11.57
C ASP A 410 16.62 -6.44 12.31
N CYS A 411 15.40 -6.82 11.94
CA CYS A 411 14.73 -7.98 12.51
C CYS A 411 15.47 -9.28 12.18
N LEU A 412 15.89 -9.49 10.94
CA LEU A 412 16.63 -10.69 10.51
C LEU A 412 17.97 -10.81 11.24
N ALA A 413 18.72 -9.72 11.37
CA ALA A 413 19.96 -9.69 12.14
C ALA A 413 19.70 -10.08 13.61
N ASN A 414 18.64 -9.50 14.19
CA ASN A 414 18.21 -9.80 15.56
C ASN A 414 17.69 -11.22 15.76
N ALA A 415 16.99 -11.79 14.78
CA ALA A 415 16.42 -13.14 14.83
C ALA A 415 17.46 -14.22 14.51
N SER A 416 18.56 -13.87 13.84
CA SER A 416 19.66 -14.79 13.53
C SER A 416 20.28 -15.42 14.80
N PRO A 417 20.89 -16.61 14.70
CA PRO A 417 21.64 -17.20 15.79
C PRO A 417 22.69 -16.24 16.37
N GLU A 418 23.46 -15.58 15.51
CA GLU A 418 24.49 -14.65 15.98
C GLU A 418 23.90 -13.48 16.78
N GLY A 419 22.92 -12.76 16.23
CA GLY A 419 22.35 -11.57 16.87
C GLY A 419 21.55 -11.87 18.13
N GLN A 420 20.83 -13.00 18.16
CA GLN A 420 20.20 -13.42 19.40
C GLN A 420 21.28 -13.79 20.46
N CYS A 421 22.41 -14.45 20.11
CA CYS A 421 23.52 -14.71 21.06
C CYS A 421 24.13 -13.42 21.60
N GLU A 422 24.37 -12.45 20.71
CA GLU A 422 24.90 -11.13 21.07
C GLU A 422 24.01 -10.46 22.12
N ARG A 423 22.68 -10.48 21.92
CA ARG A 423 21.73 -9.94 22.91
C ARG A 423 21.79 -10.66 24.24
N TYR A 424 21.87 -11.98 24.24
CA TYR A 424 22.00 -12.77 25.48
C TYR A 424 23.27 -12.43 26.23
N CYS A 425 24.41 -12.38 25.53
CA CYS A 425 25.69 -12.03 26.12
C CYS A 425 25.71 -10.57 26.59
N GLY A 426 25.14 -9.63 25.83
CA GLY A 426 24.96 -8.25 26.26
C GLY A 426 24.18 -8.13 27.57
N ARG A 427 23.11 -8.92 27.73
CA ARG A 427 22.33 -8.97 28.99
C ARG A 427 23.12 -9.56 30.15
N LEU A 428 23.96 -10.58 29.92
CA LEU A 428 24.85 -11.09 30.95
C LEU A 428 25.92 -10.07 31.36
N ASP A 429 26.42 -9.28 30.41
CA ASP A 429 27.38 -8.19 30.69
C ASP A 429 26.76 -7.07 31.51
N GLU A 430 25.54 -6.64 31.17
CA GLU A 430 24.74 -5.69 31.97
C GLU A 430 24.57 -6.16 33.42
N CYS A 431 24.49 -7.48 33.63
CA CYS A 431 24.38 -8.12 34.95
C CYS A 431 25.74 -8.38 35.63
N GLY A 432 26.87 -8.08 34.99
CA GLY A 432 28.21 -8.40 35.50
C GLY A 432 28.52 -9.90 35.57
N ALA A 433 27.80 -10.71 34.78
CA ALA A 433 27.86 -12.17 34.76
C ALA A 433 28.40 -12.72 33.43
N LEU A 434 29.00 -11.87 32.56
CA LEU A 434 29.49 -12.28 31.25
C LEU A 434 30.64 -13.30 31.36
N PRO A 435 30.47 -14.54 30.86
CA PRO A 435 31.58 -15.48 30.77
C PRO A 435 32.57 -15.07 29.66
N PRO A 436 33.87 -15.39 29.79
CA PRO A 436 34.91 -14.94 28.86
C PRO A 436 34.71 -15.32 27.39
N ASN A 437 33.94 -16.38 27.11
CA ASN A 437 33.65 -16.89 25.77
C ASN A 437 32.15 -16.96 25.48
N CYS A 438 31.35 -16.08 26.10
CA CYS A 438 29.88 -16.13 26.02
C CYS A 438 29.36 -16.34 24.60
N GLN A 439 29.88 -15.59 23.62
CA GLN A 439 29.44 -15.68 22.23
C GLN A 439 29.72 -17.07 21.64
N ALA A 440 30.96 -17.54 21.73
CA ALA A 440 31.35 -18.84 21.19
C ALA A 440 30.65 -20.01 21.91
N ASP A 441 30.45 -19.90 23.23
CA ASP A 441 29.74 -20.90 24.02
C ASP A 441 28.24 -20.91 23.67
N CYS A 442 27.65 -19.74 23.42
CA CYS A 442 26.27 -19.58 23.01
C CYS A 442 26.04 -20.12 21.59
N ASP A 443 26.92 -19.80 20.64
CA ASP A 443 26.87 -20.31 19.27
C ASP A 443 27.00 -21.83 19.22
N ALA A 444 27.81 -22.41 20.13
CA ALA A 444 28.01 -23.85 20.24
C ALA A 444 26.82 -24.60 20.90
N ALA A 445 26.01 -23.92 21.73
CA ALA A 445 24.92 -24.52 22.50
C ALA A 445 23.53 -24.38 21.85
N TRP A 446 23.45 -23.75 20.68
CA TRP A 446 22.17 -23.40 20.07
C TRP A 446 21.57 -24.56 19.25
N PRO A 447 20.36 -25.10 19.56
CA PRO A 447 19.21 -24.46 20.26
C PRO A 447 18.66 -25.13 21.54
N ARG A 448 18.92 -26.41 21.81
CA ARG A 448 18.25 -27.13 22.93
C ARG A 448 18.46 -26.52 24.33
N ASP A 449 19.61 -25.92 24.60
CA ASP A 449 19.98 -25.52 25.96
C ASP A 449 19.53 -24.09 26.33
N ARG A 450 19.20 -23.26 25.33
CA ARG A 450 18.97 -21.84 25.54
C ARG A 450 17.67 -21.54 26.29
N PHE A 451 16.58 -22.20 25.93
CA PHE A 451 15.31 -22.07 26.68
C PHE A 451 15.35 -22.81 28.02
N ALA A 452 16.18 -23.84 28.20
CA ALA A 452 16.35 -24.46 29.51
C ALA A 452 17.08 -23.51 30.48
N ALA A 453 18.22 -22.96 30.07
CA ALA A 453 19.02 -22.05 30.88
C ALA A 453 18.33 -20.71 31.15
N VAL A 454 17.62 -20.14 30.16
CA VAL A 454 16.87 -18.88 30.34
C VAL A 454 15.65 -19.08 31.24
N ARG A 455 14.87 -20.17 31.08
CA ARG A 455 13.77 -20.48 32.00
C ARG A 455 14.27 -20.68 33.42
N GLN A 456 15.43 -21.33 33.59
CA GLN A 456 16.06 -21.48 34.89
C GLN A 456 16.52 -20.14 35.46
N CYS A 457 17.18 -19.30 34.68
CA CYS A 457 17.65 -17.97 35.11
C CYS A 457 16.49 -17.04 35.51
N VAL A 458 15.39 -17.03 34.75
CA VAL A 458 14.19 -16.25 35.10
C VAL A 458 13.52 -16.78 36.37
N ALA A 459 13.47 -18.10 36.55
CA ALA A 459 12.97 -18.71 37.78
C ALA A 459 13.86 -18.33 38.98
N ASP A 460 15.18 -18.43 38.82
CA ASP A 460 16.17 -18.12 39.88
C ASP A 460 16.20 -16.62 40.24
N ALA A 461 15.83 -15.73 39.31
CA ALA A 461 15.74 -14.29 39.56
C ALA A 461 14.38 -13.84 40.13
N ALA A 462 13.37 -14.72 40.11
CA ALA A 462 12.05 -14.46 40.70
C ALA A 462 11.99 -14.85 42.19
N ASP A 463 12.97 -15.61 42.67
CA ASP A 463 13.23 -15.95 44.08
C ASP A 463 14.17 -14.92 44.75
#